data_AF-A0A7S0F2Q0-F1
#
_entry.id   AF-A0A7S0F2Q0-F1
#
_cell.length_a   1.000
_cell.length_b   1.000
_cell.length_c   1.000
_cell.angle_alpha   90.00
_cell.angle_beta   90.00
_cell.angle_gamma   90.00
#
_symmetry.space_group_name_H-M   'P 1'
#
loop_
_entity.id
_entity.type
_entity.pdbx_description
1 polymer ?
#
loop_
_entity_poly.entity_id
_entity_poly.type
_entity_poly.pdbx_seq_one_letter_code
_entity_poly.pdbx_strand_id
1 'polypeptide(L)'
;VLRVLKPWRLVRLLKIMRLNSKKIMNLLYNSMLIKPDTVRLTNLAFGVIMCIHLGSCFFWMIKYHTHDAVELGDFMLEYNIKEPENCQLDDKICRCTNVWSIFLTCFYFVATVLTTVGFGDINATNDAE
;
A
#
# COMPACT_ATOMS: atom_id res chain seq x y z
N VAL A 1 1.83 9.58 20.35
CA VAL A 1 0.53 9.03 20.84
C VAL A 1 -0.65 9.37 19.91
N LEU A 2 -0.92 10.63 19.53
CA LEU A 2 -2.06 10.98 18.65
C LEU A 2 -2.01 10.42 17.20
N ARG A 3 -0.83 10.07 16.66
CA ARG A 3 -0.70 9.49 15.31
C ARG A 3 -1.11 8.00 15.23
N VAL A 4 -1.11 7.29 16.37
CA VAL A 4 -1.45 5.85 16.48
C VAL A 4 -2.98 5.61 16.53
N LEU A 5 -3.80 6.67 16.62
CA LEU A 5 -5.27 6.60 16.55
C LEU A 5 -5.84 6.71 15.12
N LYS A 6 -5.01 7.05 14.12
CA LYS A 6 -5.41 7.04 12.70
C LYS A 6 -5.90 5.67 12.15
N PRO A 7 -5.41 4.48 12.57
CA PRO A 7 -5.95 3.21 12.12
C PRO A 7 -7.42 2.98 12.52
N TRP A 8 -7.98 3.74 13.46
CA TRP A 8 -9.44 3.74 13.71
C TRP A 8 -10.24 4.17 12.46
N ARG A 9 -9.65 4.98 11.56
CA ARG A 9 -10.28 5.31 10.27
C ARG A 9 -10.33 4.11 9.33
N LEU A 10 -9.51 3.07 9.50
CA LEU A 10 -9.57 1.84 8.72
C LEU A 10 -10.84 1.03 9.03
N VAL A 11 -11.44 1.20 10.22
CA VAL A 11 -12.78 0.66 10.53
C VAL A 11 -13.85 1.21 9.57
N ARG A 12 -13.63 2.38 8.95
CA ARG A 12 -14.52 2.89 7.88
C ARG A 12 -14.41 2.07 6.59
N LEU A 13 -13.33 1.34 6.34
CA LEU A 13 -13.24 0.41 5.20
C LEU A 13 -14.16 -0.80 5.38
N LEU A 14 -14.44 -1.22 6.62
CA LEU A 14 -15.50 -2.22 6.90
C LEU A 14 -16.89 -1.72 6.46
N LYS A 15 -17.14 -0.40 6.36
CA LYS A 15 -18.38 0.12 5.75
C LYS A 15 -18.42 -0.10 4.25
N ILE A 16 -17.28 -0.20 3.54
CA ILE A 16 -17.23 -0.54 2.11
C ILE A 16 -17.61 -2.01 1.90
N MET A 17 -17.24 -2.92 2.81
CA MET A 17 -17.79 -4.30 2.81
C MET A 17 -19.32 -4.33 3.00
N ARG A 18 -19.88 -3.27 3.61
CA ARG A 18 -21.31 -3.09 3.84
C ARG A 18 -22.03 -2.36 2.69
N LEU A 19 -21.29 -1.80 1.71
CA LEU A 19 -21.92 -1.35 0.47
C LEU A 19 -22.54 -2.59 -0.16
N ASN A 20 -23.86 -2.52 -0.37
CA ASN A 20 -24.65 -3.56 -1.03
C ASN A 20 -24.17 -3.72 -2.48
N SER A 21 -23.02 -4.36 -2.66
CA SER A 21 -22.38 -4.65 -3.94
C SER A 21 -23.37 -5.34 -4.88
N LYS A 22 -24.29 -6.14 -4.33
CA LYS A 22 -25.38 -6.79 -5.08
C LYS A 22 -26.29 -5.80 -5.85
N LYS A 23 -26.60 -4.61 -5.32
CA LYS A 23 -27.44 -3.63 -6.02
C LYS A 23 -26.71 -2.97 -7.19
N ILE A 24 -25.46 -2.55 -6.99
CA ILE A 24 -24.64 -1.91 -8.02
C ILE A 24 -24.23 -2.91 -9.10
N MET A 25 -23.86 -4.13 -8.68
CA MET A 25 -23.50 -5.23 -9.59
C MET A 25 -24.70 -5.69 -10.42
N ASN A 26 -25.91 -5.77 -9.86
CA ASN A 26 -27.11 -6.09 -10.65
C ASN A 26 -27.45 -4.98 -11.65
N LEU A 27 -27.18 -3.71 -11.31
CA LEU A 27 -27.42 -2.58 -12.21
C LEU A 27 -26.41 -2.57 -13.38
N LEU A 28 -25.13 -2.87 -13.10
CA LEU A 28 -24.10 -3.07 -14.12
C LEU A 28 -24.34 -4.33 -14.97
N TYR A 29 -24.74 -5.45 -14.35
CA TYR A 29 -25.07 -6.69 -15.05
C TYR A 29 -26.20 -6.48 -16.06
N ASN A 30 -27.27 -5.79 -15.65
CA ASN A 30 -28.40 -5.49 -16.52
C ASN A 30 -28.06 -4.45 -17.61
N SER A 31 -27.12 -3.53 -17.35
CA SER A 31 -26.75 -2.49 -18.31
C SER A 31 -25.65 -2.90 -19.29
N MET A 32 -24.82 -3.89 -18.97
CA MET A 32 -23.63 -4.23 -19.76
C MET A 32 -23.57 -5.69 -20.27
N LEU A 33 -24.60 -6.52 -20.06
CA LEU A 33 -24.64 -7.92 -20.53
C LEU A 33 -23.36 -8.71 -20.17
N ILE A 34 -22.76 -8.40 -19.01
CA ILE A 34 -21.45 -8.95 -18.62
C ILE A 34 -21.61 -10.42 -18.25
N LYS A 35 -20.73 -11.28 -18.77
CA LYS A 35 -20.69 -12.70 -18.41
C LYS A 35 -20.45 -12.86 -16.90
N PRO A 36 -21.18 -13.76 -16.22
CA PRO A 36 -21.06 -13.94 -14.76
C PRO A 36 -19.64 -14.34 -14.32
N ASP A 37 -18.88 -15.02 -15.17
CA ASP A 37 -17.49 -15.41 -14.88
C ASP A 37 -16.55 -14.21 -14.81
N THR A 38 -16.73 -13.21 -15.68
CA THR A 38 -15.95 -11.97 -15.64
C THR A 38 -16.17 -11.22 -14.33
N VAL A 39 -17.41 -11.21 -13.82
CA VAL A 39 -17.74 -10.57 -12.54
C VAL A 39 -17.03 -11.27 -11.37
N ARG A 40 -16.98 -12.60 -11.37
CA ARG A 40 -16.26 -13.37 -10.35
C ARG A 40 -14.75 -13.09 -10.39
N LEU A 41 -14.17 -13.03 -11.58
CA LEU A 41 -12.75 -12.71 -11.77
C LEU A 41 -12.43 -11.28 -11.28
N THR A 42 -13.25 -10.30 -11.64
CA THR A 42 -13.04 -8.90 -11.22
C THR A 42 -13.13 -8.74 -9.70
N ASN A 43 -14.06 -9.43 -9.04
CA ASN A 43 -14.17 -9.41 -7.58
C ASN A 43 -12.91 -10.00 -6.90
N LEU A 44 -12.38 -11.10 -7.44
CA LEU A 44 -11.15 -11.69 -6.93
C LEU A 44 -9.97 -10.75 -7.13
N ALA A 45 -9.80 -10.23 -8.34
CA ALA A 45 -8.72 -9.29 -8.68
C ALA A 45 -8.75 -8.04 -7.80
N PHE A 46 -9.94 -7.46 -7.57
CA PHE A 46 -10.11 -6.32 -6.68
C PHE A 46 -9.73 -6.66 -5.24
N GLY A 47 -10.13 -7.83 -4.74
CA GLY A 47 -9.74 -8.32 -3.42
C GLY A 47 -8.23 -8.42 -3.25
N VAL A 48 -7.54 -9.01 -4.23
CA VAL A 48 -6.08 -9.14 -4.22
C VAL A 48 -5.39 -7.78 -4.25
N ILE A 49 -5.79 -6.88 -5.15
CA ILE A 49 -5.21 -5.53 -5.24
C ILE A 49 -5.40 -4.75 -3.94
N MET A 50 -6.55 -4.89 -3.28
CA MET A 50 -6.80 -4.27 -1.97
C MET A 50 -5.89 -4.83 -0.88
N CYS A 51 -5.65 -6.14 -0.86
CA CYS A 51 -4.66 -6.74 0.05
C CYS A 51 -3.25 -6.17 -0.18
N ILE A 52 -2.81 -6.05 -1.44
CA ILE A 52 -1.50 -5.48 -1.77
C ILE A 52 -1.43 -4.00 -1.36
N HIS A 53 -2.46 -3.21 -1.67
CA HIS A 53 -2.50 -1.79 -1.30
C HIS A 53 -2.42 -1.61 0.22
N LEU A 54 -3.22 -2.36 0.99
CA LEU A 54 -3.18 -2.30 2.44
C LEU A 54 -1.83 -2.75 2.99
N GLY A 55 -1.31 -3.89 2.52
CA GLY A 55 0.01 -4.38 2.92
C GLY A 55 1.11 -3.37 2.64
N SER A 56 1.12 -2.74 1.45
CA SER A 56 2.14 -1.74 1.10
C SER A 56 2.05 -0.48 1.96
N CYS A 57 0.84 -0.02 2.30
CA CYS A 57 0.65 1.10 3.21
C CYS A 57 1.07 0.77 4.65
N PHE A 58 0.81 -0.47 5.10
CA PHE A 58 1.24 -0.94 6.42
C PHE A 58 2.75 -1.07 6.50
N PHE A 59 3.38 -1.67 5.49
CA PHE A 59 4.83 -1.80 5.41
C PHE A 59 5.52 -0.43 5.48
N TRP A 60 5.07 0.54 4.67
CA TRP A 60 5.59 1.90 4.74
C TRP A 60 5.34 2.58 6.10
N MET A 61 4.17 2.35 6.70
CA MET A 61 3.84 2.89 8.02
C MET A 61 4.81 2.38 9.09
N ILE A 62 5.13 1.09 9.08
CA ILE A 62 6.09 0.48 9.99
C ILE A 62 7.49 1.05 9.72
N LYS A 63 7.96 1.04 8.47
CA LYS A 63 9.29 1.56 8.12
C LYS A 63 9.45 3.03 8.52
N TYR A 64 8.47 3.89 8.25
CA TYR A 64 8.48 5.30 8.66
C TYR A 64 8.55 5.51 10.18
N HIS A 65 7.95 4.60 10.97
CA HIS A 65 7.90 4.73 12.42
C HIS A 65 9.09 4.08 13.15
N THR A 66 9.73 3.09 12.52
CA THR A 66 10.83 2.32 13.11
C THR A 66 12.20 2.85 12.72
N HIS A 67 12.34 3.44 11.54
CA HIS A 67 13.61 3.93 11.02
C HIS A 67 13.80 5.43 11.22
N ASP A 68 15.07 5.84 11.30
CA ASP A 68 15.45 7.24 11.35
C ASP A 68 15.49 7.94 9.99
N ALA A 69 15.61 9.27 9.98
CA ALA A 69 15.53 10.05 8.74
C ALA A 69 16.66 9.69 7.77
N VAL A 70 17.83 9.32 8.32
CA VAL A 70 19.01 8.89 7.57
C VAL A 70 18.78 7.52 6.94
N GLU A 71 18.37 6.53 7.73
CA GLU A 71 18.09 5.18 7.23
C GLU A 71 16.98 5.15 6.17
N LEU A 72 15.96 6.01 6.33
CA LEU A 72 14.92 6.17 5.32
C LEU A 72 15.48 6.77 4.03
N GLY A 73 16.42 7.72 4.13
CA GLY A 73 17.14 8.27 3.00
C GLY A 73 18.00 7.22 2.29
N ASP A 74 18.71 6.38 3.05
CA ASP A 74 19.52 5.29 2.51
C ASP A 74 18.67 4.29 1.72
N PHE A 75 17.51 3.89 2.27
CA PHE A 75 16.52 3.08 1.55
C PHE A 75 16.07 3.76 0.25
N MET A 76 15.77 5.07 0.29
CA MET A 76 15.35 5.80 -0.90
C MET A 76 16.46 5.86 -1.96
N LEU A 77 17.71 6.04 -1.55
CA LEU A 77 18.87 6.05 -2.45
C LEU A 77 19.12 4.67 -3.08
N GLU A 78 19.02 3.60 -2.31
CA GLU A 78 19.18 2.22 -2.78
C GLU A 78 18.24 1.90 -3.95
N TYR A 79 16.97 2.31 -3.83
CA TYR A 79 15.95 2.09 -4.87
C TYR A 79 15.82 3.26 -5.86
N ASN A 80 16.84 4.12 -5.98
CA ASN A 80 16.89 5.24 -6.94
C ASN A 80 15.71 6.23 -6.83
N ILE A 81 15.15 6.38 -5.64
CA ILE A 81 14.12 7.37 -5.33
C ILE A 81 14.83 8.70 -5.07
N LYS A 82 14.69 9.65 -6.01
CA LYS A 82 15.31 10.97 -5.88
C LYS A 82 14.91 11.63 -4.57
N GLU A 83 15.89 12.08 -3.79
CA GLU A 83 15.60 12.92 -2.64
C GLU A 83 15.28 14.34 -3.12
N PRO A 84 14.27 15.00 -2.53
CA PRO A 84 14.01 16.41 -2.78
C PRO A 84 15.21 17.30 -2.42
N GLU A 85 15.50 18.26 -3.29
CA GLU A 85 16.54 19.26 -3.07
C GLU A 85 16.16 20.16 -1.88
N ASN A 86 17.12 20.42 -0.97
CA ASN A 86 17.00 21.27 0.23
C ASN A 86 16.40 20.66 1.51
N CYS A 87 16.33 19.34 1.67
CA CYS A 87 15.96 18.75 2.97
C CYS A 87 17.12 18.77 3.98
N GLN A 88 16.80 19.14 5.21
CA GLN A 88 17.71 18.95 6.35
C GLN A 88 17.85 17.45 6.67
N LEU A 89 19.00 17.07 7.24
CA LEU A 89 19.36 15.67 7.47
C LEU A 89 18.28 14.91 8.27
N ASP A 90 17.71 15.57 9.29
CA ASP A 90 16.76 14.99 10.26
C ASP A 90 15.28 15.15 9.88
N ASP A 91 14.96 15.83 8.78
CA ASP A 91 13.58 16.10 8.41
C ASP A 91 12.93 14.91 7.68
N LYS A 92 12.32 14.01 8.47
CA LYS A 92 11.54 12.86 7.97
C LYS A 92 10.40 13.28 7.03
N ILE A 93 9.80 14.46 7.23
CA ILE A 93 8.62 14.90 6.45
C ILE A 93 9.07 15.33 5.06
N CYS A 94 10.16 16.10 5.00
CA CYS A 94 10.72 16.59 3.77
C CYS A 94 11.17 15.45 2.84
N ARG A 95 11.85 14.42 3.37
CA ARG A 95 12.26 13.24 2.58
C ARG A 95 11.08 12.44 1.99
N CYS A 96 9.91 12.46 2.63
CA CYS A 96 8.72 11.70 2.19
C CYS A 96 7.89 12.37 1.07
N THR A 97 8.41 13.35 0.34
CA THR A 97 7.65 14.09 -0.68
C THR A 97 7.34 13.24 -1.93
N ASN A 98 8.21 12.30 -2.29
CA ASN A 98 8.03 11.40 -3.43
C ASN A 98 7.14 10.19 -3.09
N VAL A 99 5.92 10.47 -2.62
CA VAL A 99 4.95 9.48 -2.13
C VAL A 99 4.65 8.40 -3.18
N TRP A 100 4.62 8.75 -4.46
CA TRP A 100 4.30 7.80 -5.53
C TRP A 100 5.39 6.76 -5.74
N SER A 101 6.67 7.18 -5.80
CA SER A 101 7.80 6.26 -5.96
C SER A 101 7.97 5.35 -4.74
N ILE A 102 7.77 5.92 -3.55
CA ILE A 102 7.74 5.17 -2.30
C ILE A 102 6.62 4.12 -2.32
N PHE A 103 5.42 4.54 -2.71
CA PHE A 103 4.27 3.64 -2.81
C PHE A 103 4.51 2.52 -3.82
N LEU A 104 5.04 2.81 -5.00
CA LEU A 104 5.36 1.80 -6.01
C LEU A 104 6.38 0.78 -5.51
N THR A 105 7.42 1.24 -4.80
CA THR A 105 8.45 0.37 -4.22
C THR A 105 7.86 -0.58 -3.19
N CYS A 106 7.05 -0.05 -2.26
CA CYS A 106 6.36 -0.86 -1.25
C CYS A 106 5.30 -1.79 -1.87
N PHE A 107 4.58 -1.33 -2.90
CA PHE A 107 3.60 -2.12 -3.63
C PHE A 107 4.25 -3.29 -4.33
N TYR A 108 5.39 -3.05 -4.98
CA TYR A 108 6.18 -4.09 -5.63
C TYR A 108 6.65 -5.15 -4.63
N PHE A 109 7.22 -4.73 -3.49
CA PHE A 109 7.62 -5.66 -2.43
C PHE A 109 6.44 -6.52 -1.95
N VAL A 110 5.33 -5.89 -1.56
CA VAL A 110 4.18 -6.63 -1.03
C VAL A 110 3.52 -7.51 -2.09
N ALA A 111 3.51 -7.08 -3.36
CA ALA A 111 2.99 -7.89 -4.46
C ALA A 111 3.83 -9.16 -4.66
N THR A 112 5.16 -9.06 -4.64
CA THR A 112 6.06 -10.21 -4.84
C THR A 112 6.02 -11.18 -3.65
N VAL A 113 5.85 -10.67 -2.43
CA VAL A 113 5.62 -11.50 -1.23
C VAL A 113 4.25 -12.19 -1.28
N LEU A 114 3.19 -11.44 -1.57
CA LEU A 114 1.82 -11.99 -1.62
C LEU A 114 1.65 -13.04 -2.72
N THR A 115 2.32 -12.85 -3.84
CA THR A 115 2.33 -13.80 -4.96
C THR A 115 3.36 -14.91 -4.80
N THR A 116 4.07 -14.98 -3.66
CA THR A 116 5.07 -16.02 -3.34
C THR A 116 6.24 -16.07 -4.32
N VAL A 117 6.51 -14.98 -5.03
CA VAL A 117 7.68 -14.86 -5.91
C VAL A 117 8.94 -14.60 -5.07
N GLY A 118 8.87 -13.62 -4.17
CA GLY A 118 9.92 -13.32 -3.18
C GLY A 118 11.32 -13.16 -3.75
N PHE A 119 11.57 -12.11 -4.55
CA PHE A 119 12.89 -11.87 -5.14
C PHE A 119 14.01 -11.62 -4.12
N GLY A 120 13.67 -11.18 -2.90
CA GLY A 120 14.64 -10.95 -1.81
C GLY A 120 15.44 -9.65 -1.95
N ASP A 121 15.09 -8.81 -2.92
CA ASP A 121 15.68 -7.49 -3.17
C ASP A 121 15.26 -6.44 -2.15
N ILE A 122 14.06 -6.55 -1.60
CA ILE A 122 13.59 -5.81 -0.42
C ILE A 122 13.32 -6.84 0.68
N ASN A 123 13.86 -6.62 1.87
CA ASN A 123 13.65 -7.47 3.04
C ASN A 123 13.50 -6.62 4.32
N ALA A 124 13.04 -7.27 5.39
CA ALA A 124 12.96 -6.65 6.70
C ALA A 124 14.37 -6.41 7.25
N THR A 125 14.67 -5.15 7.58
CA THR A 125 15.96 -4.75 8.16
C THR A 125 15.91 -4.59 9.68
N ASN A 126 14.71 -4.74 10.27
CA ASN A 126 14.46 -4.62 11.71
C ASN A 126 13.42 -5.66 12.16
N ASP A 127 13.45 -6.05 13.43
CA ASP A 127 12.54 -7.02 14.06
C ASP A 127 11.06 -6.60 14.03
N ALA A 128 10.79 -5.32 13.77
CA ALA A 128 9.45 -4.74 13.72
C ALA A 128 8.80 -4.79 12.33
N GLU A 129 9.57 -5.05 11.26
CA GLU A 129 9.13 -5.13 9.86
C GLU A 129 8.67 -6.54 9.47
#